data_AF-A0A8D2N4V8-F1
#
_entry.id   AF-A0A8D2N4V8-F1
#
_cell.length_a   1.000
_cell.length_b   1.000
_cell.length_c   1.000
_cell.angle_alpha   90.00
_cell.angle_beta   90.00
_cell.angle_gamma   90.00
#
_symmetry.space_group_name_H-M   'P 1'
#
loop_
_entity.id
_entity.type
_entity.pdbx_description
1 polymer ?
#
loop_
_entity_poly.entity_id
_entity_poly.type
_entity_poly.pdbx_seq_one_letter_code
_entity_poly.pdbx_strand_id
1 'polypeptide(L)'
;CHALTTLMGRGGHVIIRFALGGCTNRPFFRIVAANSRRARDGKYLEQLGCLDPLPNAHGEKVAGLNLERLRYWLGCGAQLSRPAEKLLEHIKKLHIFFF
;
A
#
# COMPACT_ATOMS: atom_id res chain seq x y z
N CYS A 1 -10.84 -18.90 -1.72
CA CYS A 1 -9.45 -18.54 -2.07
C CYS A 1 -8.44 -19.39 -1.28
N HIS A 2 -8.18 -20.63 -1.71
CA HIS A 2 -7.31 -21.60 -1.00
C HIS A 2 -5.80 -21.21 -0.97
N ALA A 3 -5.37 -20.32 -1.85
CA ALA A 3 -3.97 -19.87 -1.95
C ALA A 3 -3.51 -19.04 -0.73
N LEU A 4 -4.42 -18.33 -0.07
CA LEU A 4 -4.07 -17.52 1.11
C LEU A 4 -3.88 -18.38 2.36
N THR A 5 -4.64 -19.47 2.50
CA THR A 5 -4.55 -20.40 3.63
C THR A 5 -3.19 -21.11 3.69
N THR A 6 -2.56 -21.37 2.54
CA THR A 6 -1.26 -22.07 2.48
C THR A 6 -0.09 -21.17 2.94
N LEU A 7 -0.23 -19.84 2.83
CA LEU A 7 0.74 -18.88 3.37
C LEU A 7 0.55 -18.62 4.89
N MET A 8 -0.47 -19.23 5.51
CA MET A 8 -0.90 -19.01 6.90
C MET A 8 -0.37 -20.06 7.90
N GLY A 9 0.70 -20.82 7.58
CA GLY A 9 1.23 -21.87 8.46
C GLY A 9 1.66 -21.42 9.86
N ARG A 10 1.72 -20.11 10.14
CA ARG A 10 1.81 -19.53 11.47
C ARG A 10 1.06 -18.19 11.44
N GLY A 11 -0.20 -18.13 11.91
CA GLY A 11 -1.08 -16.96 12.10
C GLY A 11 -0.63 -15.57 11.57
N GLY A 12 -0.37 -15.44 10.28
CA GLY A 12 0.03 -14.18 9.64
C GLY A 12 -1.07 -13.72 8.70
N HIS A 13 -1.52 -12.47 8.84
CA HIS A 13 -2.47 -11.85 7.92
C HIS A 13 -1.72 -11.06 6.83
N VAL A 14 -2.41 -10.83 5.71
CA VAL A 14 -1.93 -9.90 4.68
C VAL A 14 -2.21 -8.48 5.17
N ILE A 15 -1.19 -7.64 5.14
CA ILE A 15 -1.29 -6.23 5.47
C ILE A 15 -0.85 -5.40 4.26
N ILE A 16 -1.60 -4.35 3.99
CA ILE A 16 -1.28 -3.32 3.01
C ILE A 16 -0.58 -2.20 3.77
N ARG A 17 0.71 -2.03 3.50
CA ARG A 17 1.60 -1.13 4.23
C ARG A 17 2.54 -0.39 3.30
N PHE A 18 3.18 0.65 3.82
CA PHE A 18 4.27 1.33 3.13
C PHE A 18 5.59 0.60 3.39
N ALA A 19 6.30 0.30 2.32
CA ALA A 19 7.72 -0.04 2.36
C ALA A 19 8.52 1.22 2.07
N LEU A 20 9.55 1.48 2.89
CA LEU A 20 10.46 2.60 2.66
C LEU A 20 11.52 2.15 1.66
N GLY A 21 11.66 2.91 0.59
CA GLY A 21 12.76 2.84 -0.33
C GLY A 21 13.40 4.21 -0.53
N GLY A 22 14.35 4.26 -1.45
CA GLY A 22 15.08 5.47 -1.79
C GLY A 22 16.44 5.54 -1.10
N CYS A 23 17.02 6.73 -1.13
CA CYS A 23 18.33 7.02 -0.57
C CYS A 23 18.19 7.91 0.66
N THR A 24 19.27 8.06 1.43
CA THR A 24 19.36 9.07 2.50
C THR A 24 18.94 10.44 1.95
N ASN A 25 18.09 11.16 2.69
CA ASN A 25 17.50 12.45 2.28
C ASN A 25 16.55 12.42 1.05
N ARG A 26 16.26 11.25 0.48
CA ARG A 26 15.28 11.08 -0.61
C ARG A 26 14.36 9.89 -0.30
N PRO A 27 13.40 10.06 0.63
CA PRO A 27 12.45 9.01 0.98
C PRO A 27 11.49 8.74 -0.18
N PHE A 28 11.30 7.48 -0.52
CA PHE A 28 10.31 7.02 -1.50
C PHE A 28 9.48 5.89 -0.88
N PHE A 29 8.16 6.04 -0.86
CA PHE A 29 7.29 5.03 -0.24
C PHE A 29 6.64 4.17 -1.32
N ARG A 30 6.73 2.84 -1.17
CA ARG A 30 5.99 1.89 -2.01
C ARG A 30 4.80 1.36 -1.24
N ILE A 31 3.63 1.30 -1.87
CA ILE A 31 2.44 0.70 -1.29
C ILE A 31 2.45 -0.77 -1.67
N VAL A 32 2.58 -1.65 -0.69
CA VAL A 32 2.76 -3.09 -0.93
C VAL A 32 1.78 -3.92 -0.11
N ALA A 33 1.31 -5.02 -0.70
CA ALA A 33 0.65 -6.09 0.02
C ALA A 33 1.73 -7.09 0.48
N ALA A 34 1.86 -7.29 1.78
CA ALA A 34 2.85 -8.19 2.36
C ALA A 34 2.26 -8.97 3.54
N ASN A 35 2.92 -10.05 3.94
CA ASN A 35 2.56 -10.73 5.18
C ASN A 35 3.06 -9.89 6.37
N SER A 36 2.21 -9.69 7.37
CA SER A 36 2.48 -8.89 8.57
C SER A 36 3.80 -9.24 9.28
N ARG A 37 4.17 -10.53 9.28
CA ARG A 37 5.38 -11.04 9.94
C ARG A 37 6.69 -10.75 9.19
N ARG A 38 6.61 -10.26 7.96
CA ARG A 38 7.80 -9.99 7.13
C ARG A 38 8.41 -8.63 7.49
N ALA A 39 9.74 -8.55 7.39
CA ALA A 39 10.49 -7.29 7.52
C ALA A 39 9.89 -6.18 6.63
N ARG A 40 9.91 -4.93 7.11
CA ARG A 40 9.24 -3.78 6.50
C ARG A 40 9.54 -3.66 4.99
N ASP A 41 10.83 -3.70 4.66
CA ASP A 41 11.36 -3.46 3.31
C ASP A 41 11.76 -4.77 2.60
N GLY A 42 11.31 -5.92 3.13
CA GLY A 42 11.61 -7.25 2.60
C GLY A 42 10.68 -7.69 1.45
N LYS A 43 10.67 -8.99 1.19
CA LYS A 43 9.82 -9.59 0.15
C LYS A 43 8.34 -9.35 0.42
N TYR A 44 7.67 -8.72 -0.53
CA TYR A 44 6.22 -8.51 -0.58
C TYR A 44 5.55 -9.48 -1.57
N LEU A 45 4.22 -9.58 -1.48
CA LEU A 45 3.41 -10.38 -2.40
C LEU A 45 3.21 -9.62 -3.72
N GLU A 46 2.82 -8.35 -3.60
CA GLU A 46 2.48 -7.51 -4.74
C GLU A 46 2.69 -6.02 -4.39
N GLN A 47 3.10 -5.23 -5.39
CA GLN A 47 3.16 -3.79 -5.29
C GLN A 47 1.87 -3.18 -5.86
N LEU A 48 1.16 -2.42 -5.04
CA LEU A 48 -0.12 -1.80 -5.37
C LEU A 48 0.06 -0.35 -5.85
N GLY A 49 1.17 0.27 -5.51
CA GLY A 49 1.40 1.68 -5.83
C GLY A 49 2.70 2.25 -5.26
N CYS A 50 2.83 3.57 -5.36
CA CYS A 50 3.92 4.35 -4.81
C CYS A 50 3.45 5.74 -4.37
N LEU A 51 4.23 6.35 -3.49
CA LEU A 51 4.04 7.69 -2.95
C LEU A 51 5.40 8.37 -2.85
N ASP A 52 5.56 9.44 -3.61
CA ASP A 52 6.65 10.39 -3.45
C ASP A 52 6.20 11.50 -2.48
N PRO A 53 6.83 11.59 -1.29
CA PRO A 53 6.50 12.65 -0.34
C PRO A 53 7.08 14.01 -0.78
N LEU A 54 8.13 14.00 -1.60
CA LEU A 54 8.75 15.21 -2.13
C LEU A 54 7.95 15.71 -3.34
N PRO A 55 7.67 17.02 -3.40
CA PRO A 55 6.99 17.60 -4.54
C PRO A 55 7.86 17.49 -5.80
N ASN A 56 7.20 17.32 -6.95
CA ASN A 56 7.83 17.49 -8.25
C ASN A 56 8.16 18.97 -8.51
N ALA A 57 8.73 19.28 -9.68
CA ALA A 57 9.03 20.65 -10.09
C ALA A 57 7.79 21.59 -10.11
N HIS A 58 6.58 21.03 -10.14
CA HIS A 58 5.31 21.75 -10.14
C HIS A 58 4.70 21.89 -8.73
N GLY A 59 5.38 21.43 -7.68
CA GLY A 59 4.87 21.50 -6.31
C GLY A 59 3.91 20.37 -5.92
N GLU A 60 3.70 19.40 -6.81
CA GLU A 60 2.70 18.34 -6.63
C GLU A 60 3.32 17.08 -6.03
N LYS A 61 2.62 16.47 -5.08
CA LYS A 61 2.99 15.17 -4.52
C LYS A 61 2.44 14.08 -5.43
N VAL A 62 3.32 13.24 -5.96
CA VAL A 62 2.93 12.17 -6.87
C VAL A 62 2.58 10.93 -6.06
N ALA A 63 1.35 10.46 -6.21
CA ALA A 63 0.88 9.20 -5.64
C ALA A 63 0.20 8.39 -6.74
N GLY A 64 0.69 7.17 -6.98
CA GLY A 64 0.09 6.22 -7.91
C GLY A 64 -0.46 5.03 -7.12
N LEU A 65 -1.74 4.70 -7.31
CA LEU A 65 -2.37 3.57 -6.64
C LEU A 65 -3.27 2.80 -7.61
N ASN A 66 -3.06 1.49 -7.71
CA ASN A 66 -3.94 0.60 -8.45
C ASN A 66 -5.16 0.23 -7.59
N LEU A 67 -6.28 0.90 -7.86
CA LEU A 67 -7.52 0.73 -7.11
C LEU A 67 -8.16 -0.65 -7.31
N GLU A 68 -8.01 -1.27 -8.48
CA GLU A 68 -8.59 -2.59 -8.77
C GLU A 68 -7.93 -3.67 -7.92
N ARG A 69 -6.59 -3.68 -7.91
CA ARG A 69 -5.83 -4.60 -7.07
C ARG A 69 -6.04 -4.34 -5.59
N LEU A 70 -6.11 -3.07 -5.18
CA LEU A 70 -6.42 -2.72 -3.80
C LEU A 70 -7.77 -3.32 -3.35
N ARG A 71 -8.82 -3.17 -4.15
CA ARG A 71 -10.16 -3.74 -3.87
C ARG A 71 -10.11 -5.26 -3.77
N TYR A 72 -9.38 -5.92 -4.66
CA TYR A 72 -9.18 -7.37 -4.61
C TYR A 72 -8.58 -7.82 -3.28
N TRP A 73 -7.50 -7.16 -2.82
CA TRP A 73 -6.85 -7.51 -1.56
C TRP A 73 -7.72 -7.22 -0.33
N LEU A 74 -8.48 -6.12 -0.36
CA LEU A 74 -9.48 -5.83 0.68
C LEU A 74 -10.58 -6.89 0.74
N GLY A 75 -11.08 -7.35 -0.41
CA GLY A 75 -12.05 -8.46 -0.49
C GLY A 75 -11.47 -9.80 -0.03
N CYS A 76 -10.15 -9.98 -0.12
CA CYS A 76 -9.44 -11.14 0.41
C CYS A 76 -9.19 -11.08 1.93
N GLY A 77 -9.59 -10.01 2.60
CA GLY A 77 -9.38 -9.83 4.05
C GLY A 77 -8.03 -9.23 4.43
N ALA A 78 -7.37 -8.50 3.51
CA ALA A 78 -6.15 -7.76 3.85
C ALA A 78 -6.47 -6.59 4.79
N GLN A 79 -5.62 -6.39 5.80
CA GLN A 79 -5.72 -5.26 6.71
C GLN A 79 -4.95 -4.06 6.16
N LEU A 80 -5.46 -2.85 6.35
CA LEU A 80 -4.74 -1.62 6.03
C LEU A 80 -3.95 -1.12 7.25
N SER A 81 -2.81 -0.50 6.99
CA SER A 81 -2.08 0.24 8.02
C SER A 81 -2.65 1.67 8.16
N ARG A 82 -2.59 2.26 9.36
CA ARG A 82 -3.06 3.63 9.64
C ARG A 82 -2.69 4.69 8.59
N PRO A 83 -1.43 4.80 8.13
CA PRO A 83 -1.09 5.79 7.11
C PRO A 83 -1.71 5.45 5.73
N ALA A 84 -1.91 4.17 5.42
CA ALA A 84 -2.51 3.74 4.16
C ALA A 84 -4.03 4.00 4.14
N GLU A 85 -4.68 3.89 5.30
CA GLU A 85 -6.06 4.31 5.51
C GLU A 85 -6.22 5.80 5.23
N LYS A 86 -5.39 6.66 5.85
CA LYS A 86 -5.41 8.11 5.63
C LYS A 86 -5.20 8.48 4.15
N LEU A 87 -4.28 7.80 3.47
CA LEU A 87 -4.05 8.03 2.04
C LEU A 87 -5.29 7.66 1.22
N LEU A 88 -5.92 6.51 1.52
CA LEU A 88 -7.12 6.08 0.83
C LEU A 88 -8.31 7.03 1.08
N GLU A 89 -8.46 7.55 2.29
CA GLU A 89 -9.46 8.57 2.61
C GLU A 89 -9.25 9.84 1.79
N HIS A 90 -7.99 10.29 1.65
CA HIS A 90 -7.65 11.46 0.84
C HIS A 90 -8.00 11.24 -0.64
N ILE A 91 -7.68 10.07 -1.19
CA ILE A 91 -7.99 9.70 -2.59
C ILE A 91 -9.50 9.57 -2.80
N LYS A 92 -10.23 8.93 -1.87
CA LYS A 92 -11.70 8.81 -1.94
C LYS A 92 -12.38 10.18 -1.93
N LYS A 93 -11.89 11.11 -1.10
CA LYS A 93 -12.41 12.48 -1.03
C LYS A 93 -12.30 13.22 -2.37
N LEU A 94 -11.21 12.98 -3.12
CA LEU A 94 -11.02 13.56 -4.46
C LEU A 94 -12.00 12.97 -5.48
N HIS A 95 -12.33 11.68 -5.37
CA HIS A 95 -13.25 11.01 -6.31
C HIS A 95 -14.74 11.24 -6.01
N ILE A 96 -15.10 11.49 -4.74
CA ILE A 96 -16.48 11.80 -4.31
C ILE A 96 -16.91 13.23 -4.69
N PHE A 97 -15.96 14.12 -4.98
CA PHE A 97 -16.26 15.48 -5.45
C PHE A 97 -16.46 15.58 -6.97
N PHE A 98 -16.44 14.45 -7.69
CA PHE A 98 -16.57 14.40 -9.15
C PHE A 98 -17.84 13.68 -9.64
N PHE A 99 -18.83 13.51 -8.75
CA PHE A 99 -20.17 13.01 -9.10
C PHE A 99 -21.25 13.94 -8.55
#